data_AF-A0A151TSK2-F1
#
_entry.id   AF-A0A151TSK2-F1
#
_cell.length_a   1.000
_cell.length_b   1.000
_cell.length_c   1.000
_cell.angle_alpha   90.00
_cell.angle_beta   90.00
_cell.angle_gamma   90.00
#
_symmetry.space_group_name_H-M   'P 1'
#
loop_
_entity.id
_entity.type
_entity.pdbx_description
1 polymer ?
#
loop_
_entity_poly.entity_id
_entity_poly.type
_entity_poly.pdbx_seq_one_letter_code
_entity_poly.pdbx_strand_id
1 'polypeptide(L)'
;MRSLVAKGRIRSMKCLCLTHTLTQTHKTPHVTTFPHSLHINHNPLFQVFSGFLRLPIRPFSTKFKGGPTPTASSSSCALAQSMANFDADSVTYLTQREAAEIDETLMGPLGFSVDQLMELAGLSVAASISEVYKPSEYNRVLTICGPGNNGGDGLVAARHLHHFGYKPFVCYPKRTPKPLYAGLVTQLEALSIPFLSVEELPSDISNDFDILIDAMFGFSFHGSPRPPFDDLIQRLVSLHSHNQIGPKRSVIVSVDIPSGWHVEEGDVDGSGIKPDMLVSLTAPKLGAKKFGGPHHFLGGRFVPPAIAEKYKLILPAYPGTSMCVRIGKPPQIDISALRENYISPEFLEDQVEADPINQFRNWFDDALAAGLKEPNAMALSTVGKDGKPSSRMVLLKGLDKDGFVWYTNYESRKGHELSENPRASLLFYWDGLNRQVRVEGPVQKVPDEESEQYFHSRPRGSQIGAIVSKQSTVVPGRHVLYQEYNELEQKYADGSLIPKPKNWGGYRLTPQLFEFWQGQKSRLHDRWLLPRL
;
A
#
# COMPACT_ATOMS: atom_id res chain seq x y z
N MET A 1 9.08 -47.72 50.45
CA MET A 1 8.61 -47.84 49.05
C MET A 1 8.02 -46.49 48.63
N ARG A 2 8.59 -45.82 47.63
CA ARG A 2 8.05 -44.57 47.06
C ARG A 2 8.17 -44.59 45.54
N SER A 3 7.12 -44.08 44.91
CA SER A 3 6.90 -43.79 43.49
C SER A 3 8.16 -43.56 42.63
N LEU A 4 8.23 -44.25 41.50
CA LEU A 4 9.09 -43.92 40.36
C LEU A 4 8.30 -43.03 39.39
N VAL A 5 8.66 -41.74 39.32
CA VAL A 5 8.12 -40.80 38.33
C VAL A 5 8.74 -41.10 36.98
N ALA A 6 7.93 -41.51 36.01
CA ALA A 6 8.35 -41.71 34.63
C ALA A 6 8.65 -40.36 33.96
N LYS A 7 9.92 -40.08 33.68
CA LYS A 7 10.33 -38.91 32.89
C LYS A 7 9.81 -39.04 31.46
N GLY A 8 8.89 -38.17 31.07
CA GLY A 8 8.49 -38.01 29.68
C GLY A 8 9.68 -37.58 28.81
N ARG A 9 9.88 -38.24 27.67
CA ARG A 9 10.91 -37.84 26.69
C ARG A 9 10.44 -36.61 25.94
N ILE A 10 11.09 -35.47 26.16
CA ILE A 10 11.11 -34.40 25.16
C ILE A 10 11.74 -34.99 23.90
N ARG A 11 11.04 -34.90 22.76
CA ARG A 11 11.52 -35.38 21.45
C ARG A 11 11.66 -34.18 20.52
N SER A 12 12.71 -34.21 19.71
CA SER A 12 13.29 -33.04 19.03
C SER A 12 12.29 -32.19 18.23
N MET A 13 12.23 -30.89 18.54
CA MET A 13 12.05 -29.88 17.50
C MET A 13 13.19 -29.99 16.49
N LYS A 14 12.91 -29.73 15.21
CA LYS A 14 13.92 -29.71 14.15
C LYS A 14 13.94 -28.35 13.49
N CYS A 15 14.94 -27.54 13.83
CA CYS A 15 15.35 -26.43 12.98
C CYS A 15 15.85 -27.00 11.65
N LEU A 16 15.23 -26.61 10.55
CA LEU A 16 15.53 -27.12 9.21
C LEU A 16 16.69 -26.38 8.51
N CYS A 17 17.27 -25.36 9.13
CA CYS A 17 18.28 -24.50 8.51
C CYS A 17 19.74 -24.89 8.80
N LEU A 18 20.00 -25.87 9.69
CA LEU A 18 21.35 -26.26 10.12
C LEU A 18 21.52 -27.78 10.19
N THR A 19 21.85 -28.41 9.06
CA THR A 19 22.32 -29.81 9.04
C THR A 19 23.85 -29.87 9.02
N HIS A 20 24.47 -29.86 10.21
CA HIS A 20 25.86 -30.28 10.38
C HIS A 20 25.97 -31.33 11.50
N THR A 21 26.23 -32.57 11.12
CA THR A 21 26.52 -33.66 12.06
C THR A 21 27.98 -33.55 12.51
N LEU A 22 28.22 -33.15 13.75
CA LEU A 22 29.55 -33.21 14.37
C LEU A 22 29.49 -33.92 15.72
N THR A 23 30.08 -35.11 15.77
CA THR A 23 30.34 -35.85 17.01
C THR A 23 31.48 -35.16 17.76
N GLN A 24 31.19 -34.49 18.88
CA GLN A 24 32.21 -34.00 19.80
C GLN A 24 32.48 -35.00 20.92
N THR A 25 33.76 -35.34 21.11
CA THR A 25 34.29 -35.92 22.33
C THR A 25 34.77 -34.81 23.27
N HIS A 26 34.57 -35.00 24.58
CA HIS A 26 34.87 -34.00 25.61
C HIS A 26 36.35 -33.55 25.66
N LYS A 27 36.57 -32.26 25.99
CA LYS A 27 37.52 -31.79 27.01
C LYS A 27 37.32 -30.31 27.37
N THR A 28 37.17 -30.02 28.67
CA THR A 28 37.44 -28.73 29.36
C THR A 28 38.96 -28.60 29.62
N PRO A 29 39.55 -27.49 30.14
CA PRO A 29 39.02 -26.29 30.84
C PRO A 29 39.47 -24.95 30.15
N HIS A 30 39.33 -23.70 30.64
CA HIS A 30 39.45 -23.09 31.98
C HIS A 30 38.65 -21.77 32.15
N VAL A 31 38.57 -21.28 33.40
CA VAL A 31 37.87 -20.06 33.85
C VAL A 31 38.85 -18.93 34.17
N THR A 32 38.46 -17.67 33.92
CA THR A 32 38.98 -16.45 34.58
C THR A 32 37.83 -15.45 34.81
N THR A 33 38.00 -14.51 35.76
CA THR A 33 36.90 -13.91 36.54
C THR A 33 36.91 -12.37 36.64
N PHE A 34 35.72 -11.75 36.41
CA PHE A 34 35.17 -10.51 37.06
C PHE A 34 35.97 -9.17 36.95
N PRO A 35 35.42 -7.97 37.32
CA PRO A 35 34.15 -7.66 38.04
C PRO A 35 33.24 -6.50 37.51
N HIS A 36 32.02 -6.42 38.11
CA HIS A 36 31.08 -5.29 38.35
C HIS A 36 31.03 -4.02 37.45
N SER A 37 29.85 -3.53 37.03
CA SER A 37 28.99 -2.55 37.77
C SER A 37 27.84 -2.04 36.85
N LEU A 38 26.75 -1.32 37.22
CA LEU A 38 26.00 -1.02 38.46
C LEU A 38 24.55 -0.53 38.10
N HIS A 39 23.60 -0.57 39.06
CA HIS A 39 22.28 0.09 39.20
C HIS A 39 21.41 0.63 38.02
N ILE A 40 20.10 0.34 38.11
CA ILE A 40 18.99 1.27 37.78
C ILE A 40 18.01 1.34 38.98
N ASN A 41 17.44 2.53 39.23
CA ASN A 41 16.63 2.88 40.41
C ASN A 41 15.13 2.50 40.30
N HIS A 42 14.47 2.44 41.46
CA HIS A 42 13.02 2.23 41.62
C HIS A 42 12.26 3.53 41.98
N ASN A 43 10.97 3.58 41.58
CA ASN A 43 9.84 4.25 42.25
C ASN A 43 9.75 5.81 42.21
N PRO A 44 8.54 6.39 42.48
CA PRO A 44 7.20 6.00 41.99
C PRO A 44 6.26 7.22 41.70
N LEU A 45 4.96 6.94 41.51
CA LEU A 45 3.78 7.84 41.64
C LEU A 45 3.54 8.93 40.58
N PHE A 46 2.38 8.83 39.91
CA PHE A 46 1.30 9.82 40.11
C PHE A 46 -0.07 9.19 39.82
N GLN A 47 -1.11 9.65 40.52
CA GLN A 47 -2.47 9.08 40.48
C GLN A 47 -3.50 10.22 40.36
N VAL A 48 -4.68 9.90 39.82
CA VAL A 48 -5.92 10.71 39.85
C VAL A 48 -5.96 11.96 38.94
N PHE A 49 -6.84 11.91 37.92
CA PHE A 49 -8.06 12.73 37.90
C PHE A 49 -9.09 12.17 36.90
N SER A 50 -10.23 11.69 37.42
CA SER A 50 -11.41 11.31 36.64
C SER A 50 -12.49 12.37 36.80
N GLY A 51 -12.85 13.05 35.71
CA GLY A 51 -13.87 14.11 35.68
C GLY A 51 -14.92 13.85 34.61
N PHE A 52 -16.15 13.51 35.01
CA PHE A 52 -17.28 13.35 34.09
C PHE A 52 -17.78 14.70 33.58
N LEU A 53 -18.09 14.78 32.28
CA LEU A 53 -19.19 15.63 31.81
C LEU A 53 -19.96 14.91 30.68
N ARG A 54 -21.14 14.37 31.00
CA ARG A 54 -22.12 13.89 30.01
C ARG A 54 -23.02 15.05 29.62
N LEU A 55 -23.07 15.39 28.33
CA LEU A 55 -24.06 16.34 27.79
C LEU A 55 -25.29 15.57 27.26
N PRO A 56 -26.53 16.03 27.55
CA PRO A 56 -27.74 15.35 27.10
C PRO A 56 -28.16 15.78 25.68
N ILE A 57 -28.28 14.82 24.76
CA ILE A 57 -28.88 15.05 23.44
C ILE A 57 -30.41 15.03 23.58
N ARG A 58 -31.07 16.16 23.29
CA ARG A 58 -32.53 16.22 23.12
C ARG A 58 -32.90 15.96 21.65
N PRO A 59 -33.91 15.14 21.35
CA PRO A 59 -34.38 14.96 19.98
C PRO A 59 -35.25 16.15 19.56
N PHE A 60 -34.87 16.84 18.49
CA PHE A 60 -35.75 17.79 17.82
C PHE A 60 -36.69 17.05 16.88
N SER A 61 -38.00 17.19 17.09
CA SER A 61 -39.04 16.66 16.21
C SER A 61 -39.55 17.75 15.28
N THR A 62 -39.32 17.61 13.98
CA THR A 62 -39.94 18.45 12.94
C THR A 62 -40.66 17.55 11.93
N LYS A 63 -41.99 17.69 11.89
CA LYS A 63 -42.85 17.00 10.91
C LYS A 63 -42.61 17.59 9.52
N PHE A 64 -42.11 16.79 8.59
CA PHE A 64 -42.25 17.08 7.16
C PHE A 64 -43.36 16.22 6.54
N LYS A 65 -44.25 16.87 5.77
CA LYS A 65 -45.31 16.20 5.01
C LYS A 65 -44.71 15.54 3.76
N GLY A 66 -45.29 14.42 3.35
CA GLY A 66 -44.73 13.59 2.28
C GLY A 66 -44.79 14.21 0.88
N GLY A 67 -43.75 13.88 0.10
CA GLY A 67 -43.70 13.91 -1.36
C GLY A 67 -42.97 12.63 -1.83
N PRO A 68 -43.14 12.19 -3.09
CA PRO A 68 -42.64 10.88 -3.51
C PRO A 68 -41.10 10.82 -3.55
N THR A 69 -40.54 9.83 -2.86
CA THR A 69 -39.09 9.52 -2.93
C THR A 69 -38.74 8.91 -4.29
N PRO A 70 -37.77 9.45 -5.04
CA PRO A 70 -37.26 8.79 -6.23
C PRO A 70 -36.48 7.53 -5.83
N THR A 71 -36.68 6.45 -6.59
CA THR A 71 -36.00 5.16 -6.42
C THR A 71 -34.49 5.29 -6.61
N ALA A 72 -33.71 4.82 -5.65
CA ALA A 72 -32.25 4.80 -5.74
C ALA A 72 -31.75 3.75 -6.75
N SER A 73 -31.66 4.14 -8.02
CA SER A 73 -31.17 3.29 -9.10
C SER A 73 -29.64 3.16 -9.12
N SER A 74 -29.13 2.02 -8.64
CA SER A 74 -28.05 1.25 -9.29
C SER A 74 -26.80 1.98 -9.83
N SER A 75 -26.32 3.04 -9.19
CA SER A 75 -25.18 3.84 -9.66
C SER A 75 -23.80 3.36 -9.15
N SER A 76 -23.76 2.47 -8.16
CA SER A 76 -22.50 1.92 -7.62
C SER A 76 -21.79 0.90 -8.53
N CYS A 77 -22.52 0.23 -9.43
CA CYS A 77 -21.95 -0.82 -10.28
C CYS A 77 -21.32 -0.27 -11.59
N ALA A 78 -21.70 0.92 -12.04
CA ALA A 78 -21.16 1.53 -13.27
C ALA A 78 -19.71 2.02 -13.08
N LEU A 79 -19.38 2.57 -11.91
CA LEU A 79 -18.04 3.09 -11.57
C LEU A 79 -16.95 2.01 -11.53
N ALA A 80 -17.31 0.76 -11.20
CA ALA A 80 -16.36 -0.35 -11.13
C ALA A 80 -16.02 -0.96 -12.50
N GLN A 81 -16.77 -0.64 -13.56
CA GLN A 81 -16.58 -1.21 -14.89
C GLN A 81 -15.84 -0.28 -15.88
N SER A 82 -15.64 1.00 -15.53
CA SER A 82 -14.85 1.94 -16.35
C SER A 82 -13.35 1.94 -16.05
N MET A 83 -12.85 1.04 -15.20
CA MET A 83 -11.39 0.85 -15.00
C MET A 83 -10.76 -0.05 -16.08
N ALA A 84 -11.50 -0.36 -17.15
CA ALA A 84 -10.99 -1.10 -18.30
C ALA A 84 -10.15 -0.17 -19.19
N ASN A 85 -8.84 -0.44 -19.24
CA ASN A 85 -7.89 0.03 -20.26
C ASN A 85 -8.04 1.50 -20.67
N PHE A 86 -7.75 2.43 -19.75
CA PHE A 86 -7.24 3.73 -20.18
C PHE A 86 -5.86 3.49 -20.80
N ASP A 87 -5.74 3.65 -22.12
CA ASP A 87 -4.45 3.52 -22.80
C ASP A 87 -3.56 4.70 -22.38
N ALA A 88 -2.43 4.41 -21.72
CA ALA A 88 -1.51 5.43 -21.26
C ALA A 88 -0.90 6.23 -22.42
N ASP A 89 -0.87 5.68 -23.64
CA ASP A 89 -0.42 6.38 -24.84
C ASP A 89 -1.50 7.34 -25.41
N SER A 90 -2.70 7.41 -24.81
CA SER A 90 -3.82 8.27 -25.27
C SER A 90 -3.95 9.64 -24.60
N VAL A 91 -3.12 9.97 -23.60
CA VAL A 91 -3.19 11.26 -22.88
C VAL A 91 -2.94 12.44 -23.83
N THR A 92 -3.75 13.50 -23.76
CA THR A 92 -3.51 14.74 -24.54
C THR A 92 -2.31 15.51 -23.99
N TYR A 93 -1.41 15.94 -24.88
CA TYR A 93 -0.25 16.79 -24.55
C TYR A 93 -0.44 18.19 -25.12
N LEU A 94 -0.19 19.22 -24.32
CA LEU A 94 -0.36 20.63 -24.67
C LEU A 94 0.88 21.25 -25.34
N THR A 95 0.64 22.14 -26.30
CA THR A 95 1.61 23.18 -26.69
C THR A 95 1.87 24.17 -25.55
N GLN A 96 2.97 24.93 -25.63
CA GLN A 96 3.27 26.01 -24.68
C GLN A 96 2.13 27.06 -24.68
N ARG A 97 1.57 27.31 -25.88
CA ARG A 97 0.47 28.25 -26.07
C ARG A 97 -0.83 27.78 -25.42
N GLU A 98 -1.25 26.53 -25.65
CA GLU A 98 -2.50 26.01 -25.05
C GLU A 98 -2.41 25.98 -23.52
N ALA A 99 -1.24 25.64 -22.96
CA ALA A 99 -1.01 25.70 -21.53
C ALA A 99 -1.22 27.12 -20.97
N ALA A 100 -0.67 28.15 -21.65
CA ALA A 100 -0.86 29.55 -21.25
C ALA A 100 -2.33 30.01 -21.37
N GLU A 101 -3.02 29.65 -22.46
CA GLU A 101 -4.44 30.00 -22.64
C GLU A 101 -5.36 29.30 -21.61
N ILE A 102 -5.05 28.07 -21.20
CA ILE A 102 -5.78 27.35 -20.15
C ILE A 102 -5.58 28.04 -18.80
N ASP A 103 -4.34 28.35 -18.42
CA ASP A 103 -4.01 29.05 -17.18
C ASP A 103 -4.70 30.43 -17.10
N GLU A 104 -4.66 31.22 -18.19
CA GLU A 104 -5.39 32.48 -18.29
C GLU A 104 -6.92 32.29 -18.15
N THR A 105 -7.47 31.23 -18.75
CA THR A 105 -8.92 30.93 -18.65
C THR A 105 -9.32 30.52 -17.22
N LEU A 106 -8.48 29.73 -16.53
CA LEU A 106 -8.70 29.31 -15.14
C LEU A 106 -8.65 30.52 -14.19
N MET A 107 -7.61 31.35 -14.31
CA MET A 107 -7.37 32.47 -13.40
C MET A 107 -8.23 33.72 -13.68
N GLY A 108 -8.73 33.86 -14.91
CA GLY A 108 -9.61 34.95 -15.31
C GLY A 108 -11.09 34.53 -15.28
N PRO A 109 -11.70 34.17 -16.44
CA PRO A 109 -13.13 33.88 -16.56
C PRO A 109 -13.72 32.86 -15.57
N LEU A 110 -12.93 31.88 -15.12
CA LEU A 110 -13.40 30.83 -14.20
C LEU A 110 -13.16 31.15 -12.72
N GLY A 111 -12.47 32.25 -12.41
CA GLY A 111 -12.37 32.81 -11.05
C GLY A 111 -11.52 32.00 -10.06
N PHE A 112 -10.70 31.05 -10.50
CA PHE A 112 -9.71 30.42 -9.63
C PHE A 112 -8.62 31.44 -9.28
N SER A 113 -8.26 31.55 -8.01
CA SER A 113 -7.14 32.40 -7.62
C SER A 113 -5.80 31.65 -7.73
N VAL A 114 -4.70 32.40 -7.95
CA VAL A 114 -3.37 31.81 -8.17
C VAL A 114 -2.94 30.91 -7.00
N ASP A 115 -3.24 31.32 -5.78
CA ASP A 115 -3.00 30.57 -4.55
C ASP A 115 -3.80 29.27 -4.47
N GLN A 116 -5.05 29.23 -4.95
CA GLN A 116 -5.83 27.99 -4.98
C GLN A 116 -5.23 26.96 -5.94
N LEU A 117 -4.86 27.38 -7.15
CA LEU A 117 -4.27 26.48 -8.14
C LEU A 117 -2.88 26.00 -7.69
N MET A 118 -2.06 26.91 -7.15
CA MET A 118 -0.72 26.63 -6.62
C MET A 118 -0.75 25.70 -5.39
N GLU A 119 -1.73 25.87 -4.50
CA GLU A 119 -1.92 24.99 -3.34
C GLU A 119 -2.21 23.55 -3.79
N LEU A 120 -3.11 23.38 -4.77
CA LEU A 120 -3.48 22.07 -5.32
C LEU A 120 -2.36 21.46 -6.19
N ALA A 121 -1.60 22.29 -6.90
CA ALA A 121 -0.45 21.87 -7.69
C ALA A 121 0.69 21.34 -6.82
N GLY A 122 1.15 22.13 -5.83
CA GLY A 122 2.20 21.69 -4.91
C GLY A 122 1.77 20.50 -4.03
N LEU A 123 0.49 20.42 -3.65
CA LEU A 123 -0.08 19.21 -3.02
C LEU A 123 -0.01 18.00 -3.96
N SER A 124 -0.28 18.17 -5.25
CA SER A 124 -0.17 17.08 -6.24
C SER A 124 1.29 16.61 -6.42
N VAL A 125 2.26 17.52 -6.37
CA VAL A 125 3.70 17.20 -6.39
C VAL A 125 4.08 16.39 -5.15
N ALA A 126 3.76 16.89 -3.96
CA ALA A 126 4.04 16.19 -2.70
C ALA A 126 3.37 14.80 -2.64
N ALA A 127 2.12 14.70 -3.13
CA ALA A 127 1.39 13.44 -3.21
C ALA A 127 2.08 12.43 -4.15
N SER A 128 2.47 12.87 -5.35
CA SER A 128 3.17 12.04 -6.35
C SER A 128 4.49 11.49 -5.81
N ILE A 129 5.26 12.32 -5.09
CA ILE A 129 6.48 11.92 -4.39
C ILE A 129 6.16 10.83 -3.33
N SER A 130 5.13 11.06 -2.51
CA SER A 130 4.74 10.12 -1.43
C SER A 130 4.15 8.78 -1.91
N GLU A 131 3.58 8.75 -3.12
CA GLU A 131 3.14 7.51 -3.74
C GLU A 131 4.34 6.57 -3.99
N VAL A 132 5.50 7.13 -4.38
CA VAL A 132 6.70 6.36 -4.76
C VAL A 132 7.73 6.24 -3.64
N TYR A 133 8.25 7.37 -3.15
CA TYR A 133 9.47 7.43 -2.35
C TYR A 133 9.13 7.57 -0.87
N LYS A 134 9.10 6.47 -0.10
CA LYS A 134 8.59 6.50 1.29
C LYS A 134 9.51 7.29 2.24
N PRO A 135 8.99 8.07 3.22
CA PRO A 135 9.80 8.84 4.17
C PRO A 135 10.80 8.02 5.00
N SER A 136 10.50 6.73 5.21
CA SER A 136 11.36 5.74 5.86
C SER A 136 12.65 5.45 5.08
N GLU A 137 12.62 5.66 3.77
CA GLU A 137 13.72 5.41 2.85
C GLU A 137 14.30 6.73 2.33
N TYR A 138 13.47 7.57 1.71
CA TYR A 138 13.83 8.86 1.14
C TYR A 138 13.29 9.96 2.05
N ASN A 139 14.14 10.57 2.88
CA ASN A 139 13.72 11.47 3.95
C ASN A 139 14.16 12.92 3.70
N ARG A 140 15.42 13.11 3.32
CA ARG A 140 16.01 14.45 3.08
C ARG A 140 15.60 14.93 1.69
N VAL A 141 14.88 16.04 1.61
CA VAL A 141 14.39 16.61 0.35
C VAL A 141 14.96 18.00 0.16
N LEU A 142 15.64 18.27 -0.96
CA LEU A 142 15.97 19.65 -1.36
C LEU A 142 14.98 20.10 -2.43
N THR A 143 14.33 21.25 -2.22
CA THR A 143 13.46 21.89 -3.20
C THR A 143 14.14 23.14 -3.75
N ILE A 144 14.39 23.17 -5.05
CA ILE A 144 15.07 24.28 -5.73
C ILE A 144 14.02 25.13 -6.45
N CYS A 145 13.62 26.23 -5.84
CA CYS A 145 12.51 27.07 -6.30
C CYS A 145 12.97 28.22 -7.20
N GLY A 146 12.33 28.38 -8.35
CA GLY A 146 12.52 29.53 -9.23
C GLY A 146 11.68 30.74 -8.86
N PRO A 147 11.81 31.86 -9.59
CA PRO A 147 11.12 33.12 -9.25
C PRO A 147 9.64 33.14 -9.64
N GLY A 148 9.17 32.20 -10.48
CA GLY A 148 7.81 32.15 -11.02
C GLY A 148 6.87 31.20 -10.27
N ASN A 149 5.72 30.90 -10.91
CA ASN A 149 4.69 30.02 -10.34
C ASN A 149 5.27 28.63 -9.98
N ASN A 150 6.08 28.02 -10.85
CA ASN A 150 6.72 26.71 -10.60
C ASN A 150 7.50 26.68 -9.26
N GLY A 151 8.15 27.79 -8.91
CA GLY A 151 8.84 27.92 -7.63
C GLY A 151 7.87 28.02 -6.45
N GLY A 152 6.73 28.69 -6.64
CA GLY A 152 5.62 28.68 -5.69
C GLY A 152 5.02 27.29 -5.48
N ASP A 153 4.81 26.52 -6.55
CA ASP A 153 4.39 25.11 -6.49
C ASP A 153 5.41 24.27 -5.70
N GLY A 154 6.71 24.53 -5.89
CA GLY A 154 7.79 23.97 -5.07
C GLY A 154 7.70 24.34 -3.58
N LEU A 155 7.47 25.62 -3.25
CA LEU A 155 7.29 26.05 -1.85
C LEU A 155 6.10 25.36 -1.18
N VAL A 156 4.98 25.23 -1.90
CA VAL A 156 3.79 24.49 -1.42
C VAL A 156 4.12 22.99 -1.26
N ALA A 157 4.81 22.38 -2.22
CA ALA A 157 5.21 20.98 -2.15
C ALA A 157 6.13 20.70 -0.94
N ALA A 158 7.11 21.58 -0.67
CA ALA A 158 7.98 21.49 0.49
C ALA A 158 7.18 21.52 1.82
N ARG A 159 6.16 22.38 1.93
CA ARG A 159 5.27 22.40 3.11
C ARG A 159 4.48 21.09 3.27
N HIS A 160 3.87 20.57 2.20
CA HIS A 160 3.12 19.31 2.29
C HIS A 160 4.03 18.12 2.59
N LEU A 161 5.25 18.08 2.04
CA LEU A 161 6.23 17.04 2.36
C LEU A 161 6.65 17.06 3.84
N HIS A 162 6.78 18.23 4.47
CA HIS A 162 6.95 18.29 5.93
C HIS A 162 5.77 17.61 6.66
N HIS A 163 4.52 17.93 6.28
CA HIS A 163 3.33 17.30 6.87
C HIS A 163 3.22 15.79 6.56
N PHE A 164 3.82 15.31 5.47
CA PHE A 164 3.87 13.88 5.12
C PHE A 164 5.05 13.14 5.79
N GLY A 165 5.84 13.81 6.64
CA GLY A 165 6.89 13.19 7.45
C GLY A 165 8.30 13.21 6.83
N TYR A 166 8.52 13.95 5.75
CA TYR A 166 9.84 14.20 5.18
C TYR A 166 10.58 15.32 5.92
N LYS A 167 11.88 15.45 5.64
CA LYS A 167 12.73 16.57 6.07
C LYS A 167 13.09 17.45 4.85
N PRO A 168 12.23 18.41 4.48
CA PRO A 168 12.49 19.33 3.39
C PRO A 168 13.48 20.44 3.78
N PHE A 169 14.19 20.91 2.76
CA PHE A 169 15.08 22.07 2.72
C PHE A 169 14.74 22.84 1.43
N VAL A 170 14.91 24.16 1.41
CA VAL A 170 14.51 25.00 0.27
C VAL A 170 15.65 25.90 -0.18
N CYS A 171 16.08 25.76 -1.44
CA CYS A 171 16.92 26.74 -2.12
C CYS A 171 16.03 27.66 -2.94
N TYR A 172 15.86 28.92 -2.50
CA TYR A 172 15.03 29.91 -3.21
C TYR A 172 15.82 31.20 -3.49
N PRO A 173 16.75 31.18 -4.48
CA PRO A 173 17.78 32.20 -4.64
C PRO A 173 17.28 33.52 -5.21
N LYS A 174 16.13 33.52 -5.92
CA LYS A 174 15.50 34.75 -6.44
C LYS A 174 14.05 34.83 -5.97
N ARG A 175 13.88 35.33 -4.73
CA ARG A 175 12.57 35.55 -4.12
C ARG A 175 11.78 36.63 -4.86
N THR A 176 10.56 36.34 -5.28
CA THR A 176 9.72 37.33 -5.98
C THR A 176 8.96 38.21 -4.98
N PRO A 177 9.05 39.56 -5.08
CA PRO A 177 8.46 40.49 -4.11
C PRO A 177 6.95 40.67 -4.34
N LYS A 178 6.17 39.61 -4.17
CA LYS A 178 4.70 39.64 -4.15
C LYS A 178 4.18 39.00 -2.84
N PRO A 179 3.05 39.46 -2.28
CA PRO A 179 2.51 38.95 -1.03
C PRO A 179 2.31 37.43 -1.00
N LEU A 180 1.95 36.81 -2.13
CA LEU A 180 1.78 35.36 -2.28
C LEU A 180 3.06 34.60 -1.89
N TYR A 181 4.18 34.88 -2.54
CA TYR A 181 5.45 34.18 -2.27
C TYR A 181 6.02 34.51 -0.90
N ALA A 182 5.82 35.73 -0.41
CA ALA A 182 6.18 36.10 0.97
C ALA A 182 5.39 35.26 1.98
N GLY A 183 4.08 35.09 1.79
CA GLY A 183 3.24 34.23 2.63
C GLY A 183 3.68 32.76 2.61
N LEU A 184 4.01 32.21 1.44
CA LEU A 184 4.53 30.84 1.32
C LEU A 184 5.87 30.66 2.06
N VAL A 185 6.77 31.63 1.95
CA VAL A 185 8.03 31.64 2.71
C VAL A 185 7.76 31.68 4.22
N THR A 186 6.89 32.57 4.70
CA THR A 186 6.52 32.63 6.14
C THR A 186 5.89 31.33 6.64
N GLN A 187 5.10 30.63 5.83
CA GLN A 187 4.54 29.31 6.19
C GLN A 187 5.64 28.26 6.39
N LEU A 188 6.67 28.26 5.54
CA LEU A 188 7.79 27.33 5.64
C LEU A 188 8.69 27.67 6.83
N GLU A 189 8.98 28.95 7.05
CA GLU A 189 9.72 29.45 8.21
C GLU A 189 9.01 29.11 9.53
N ALA A 190 7.67 29.21 9.58
CA ALA A 190 6.86 28.82 10.74
C ALA A 190 6.90 27.29 11.05
N LEU A 191 7.20 26.46 10.05
CA LEU A 191 7.44 25.02 10.21
C LEU A 191 8.92 24.67 10.48
N SER A 192 9.78 25.68 10.68
CA SER A 192 11.23 25.54 10.83
C SER A 192 11.91 24.83 9.64
N ILE A 193 11.36 24.97 8.43
CA ILE A 193 11.93 24.37 7.22
C ILE A 193 13.14 25.21 6.78
N PRO A 194 14.37 24.66 6.71
CA PRO A 194 15.56 25.45 6.44
C PRO A 194 15.57 25.99 5.00
N PHE A 195 15.94 27.26 4.86
CA PHE A 195 16.31 27.84 3.58
C PHE A 195 17.83 27.83 3.42
N LEU A 196 18.32 27.35 2.29
CA LEU A 196 19.74 27.29 1.94
C LEU A 196 20.04 28.27 0.79
N SER A 197 21.18 28.93 0.85
CA SER A 197 21.73 29.71 -0.27
C SER A 197 22.40 28.79 -1.30
N VAL A 198 22.77 29.33 -2.48
CA VAL A 198 23.46 28.55 -3.52
C VAL A 198 24.90 28.23 -3.12
N GLU A 199 25.49 29.10 -2.31
CA GLU A 199 26.83 29.00 -1.73
C GLU A 199 26.89 27.98 -0.60
N GLU A 200 25.78 27.75 0.13
CA GLU A 200 25.66 26.71 1.15
C GLU A 200 25.45 25.30 0.56
N LEU A 201 25.01 25.20 -0.70
CA LEU A 201 24.86 23.91 -1.38
C LEU A 201 26.23 23.36 -1.85
N PRO A 202 26.54 22.09 -1.56
CA PRO A 202 27.75 21.45 -2.06
C PRO A 202 27.72 21.32 -3.59
N SER A 203 28.89 21.14 -4.21
CA SER A 203 28.99 20.87 -5.66
C SER A 203 28.35 19.53 -6.04
N ASP A 204 28.50 18.51 -5.20
CA ASP A 204 27.76 17.25 -5.27
C ASP A 204 26.66 17.23 -4.19
N ILE A 205 25.43 17.50 -4.64
CA ILE A 205 24.23 17.59 -3.80
C ILE A 205 23.72 16.19 -3.39
N SER A 206 24.16 15.11 -4.04
CA SER A 206 23.57 13.78 -3.86
C SER A 206 23.88 13.11 -2.52
N ASN A 207 25.01 13.45 -1.89
CA ASN A 207 25.34 12.89 -0.56
C ASN A 207 24.42 13.44 0.55
N ASP A 208 23.89 14.66 0.36
CA ASP A 208 23.15 15.39 1.40
C ASP A 208 21.63 15.29 1.27
N PHE A 209 21.10 14.92 0.12
CA PHE A 209 19.66 14.85 -0.13
C PHE A 209 19.26 13.58 -0.90
N ASP A 210 18.14 12.99 -0.49
CA ASP A 210 17.60 11.76 -1.06
C ASP A 210 16.69 12.07 -2.27
N ILE A 211 15.96 13.20 -2.21
CA ILE A 211 15.08 13.69 -3.28
C ILE A 211 15.47 15.13 -3.62
N LEU A 212 15.59 15.43 -4.90
CA LEU A 212 15.91 16.74 -5.45
C LEU A 212 14.73 17.23 -6.29
N ILE A 213 13.96 18.19 -5.78
CA ILE A 213 12.81 18.75 -6.49
C ILE A 213 13.27 19.95 -7.31
N ASP A 214 13.24 19.76 -8.62
CA ASP A 214 13.41 20.80 -9.64
C ASP A 214 12.09 21.55 -9.80
N ALA A 215 12.02 22.73 -9.17
CA ALA A 215 10.91 23.67 -9.22
C ALA A 215 11.35 25.03 -9.79
N MET A 216 12.37 25.05 -10.67
CA MET A 216 12.98 26.29 -11.16
C MET A 216 12.17 26.94 -12.29
N PHE A 217 11.87 26.22 -13.37
CA PHE A 217 11.22 26.76 -14.56
C PHE A 217 10.11 25.83 -15.07
N GLY A 218 8.87 26.31 -15.05
CA GLY A 218 7.71 25.62 -15.63
C GLY A 218 7.44 26.05 -17.08
N PHE A 219 6.30 25.64 -17.63
CA PHE A 219 5.96 25.85 -19.04
C PHE A 219 5.98 27.31 -19.54
N SER A 220 5.85 28.32 -18.67
CA SER A 220 5.84 29.73 -19.07
C SER A 220 7.23 30.36 -19.24
N PHE A 221 8.30 29.57 -19.13
CA PHE A 221 9.67 30.06 -19.26
C PHE A 221 10.09 30.21 -20.74
N HIS A 222 10.90 31.23 -21.03
CA HIS A 222 11.44 31.52 -22.36
C HIS A 222 12.91 31.96 -22.28
N GLY A 223 13.70 31.54 -23.27
CA GLY A 223 15.13 31.84 -23.38
C GLY A 223 16.01 30.91 -22.55
N SER A 224 17.29 31.24 -22.42
CA SER A 224 18.25 30.42 -21.67
C SER A 224 18.21 30.71 -20.15
N PRO A 225 18.42 29.71 -19.29
CA PRO A 225 18.74 29.90 -17.87
C PRO A 225 19.89 30.90 -17.67
N ARG A 226 19.89 31.60 -16.54
CA ARG A 226 20.89 32.61 -16.17
C ARG A 226 21.29 32.46 -14.69
N PRO A 227 22.47 32.96 -14.28
CA PRO A 227 22.94 32.84 -12.90
C PRO A 227 21.92 33.25 -11.86
N PRO A 228 21.70 32.46 -10.78
CA PRO A 228 22.42 31.22 -10.43
C PRO A 228 21.77 29.92 -10.95
N PHE A 229 20.73 30.00 -11.80
CA PHE A 229 19.95 28.81 -12.18
C PHE A 229 20.62 27.91 -13.23
N ASP A 230 21.53 28.45 -14.02
CA ASP A 230 22.39 27.68 -14.92
C ASP A 230 23.32 26.73 -14.12
N ASP A 231 24.00 27.22 -13.09
CA ASP A 231 24.81 26.40 -12.18
C ASP A 231 23.97 25.32 -11.48
N LEU A 232 22.80 25.68 -10.93
CA LEU A 232 21.89 24.73 -10.29
C LEU A 232 21.40 23.63 -11.25
N ILE A 233 21.10 23.97 -12.51
CA ILE A 233 20.77 22.99 -13.55
C ILE A 233 21.96 22.07 -13.84
N GLN A 234 23.18 22.61 -13.98
CA GLN A 234 24.39 21.80 -14.22
C GLN A 234 24.69 20.84 -13.06
N ARG A 235 24.45 21.26 -11.81
CA ARG A 235 24.57 20.37 -10.63
C ARG A 235 23.55 19.24 -10.61
N LEU A 236 22.38 19.41 -11.23
CA LEU A 236 21.38 18.33 -11.39
C LEU A 236 21.72 17.40 -12.57
N VAL A 237 22.28 17.94 -13.66
CA VAL A 237 22.75 17.16 -14.82
C VAL A 237 23.92 16.25 -14.45
N SER A 238 24.90 16.74 -13.68
CA SER A 238 26.11 15.97 -13.33
C SER A 238 25.82 14.67 -12.55
N LEU A 239 24.72 14.61 -11.80
CA LEU A 239 24.28 13.43 -11.05
C LEU A 239 24.06 12.19 -11.92
N HIS A 240 23.78 12.39 -13.22
CA HIS A 240 23.60 11.29 -14.18
C HIS A 240 24.92 10.75 -14.74
N SER A 241 26.00 11.54 -14.68
CA SER A 241 27.34 11.15 -15.13
C SER A 241 28.09 10.34 -14.08
N HIS A 242 27.72 10.47 -12.81
CA HIS A 242 28.30 9.68 -11.73
C HIS A 242 27.60 8.33 -11.61
N ASN A 243 28.33 7.25 -11.94
CA ASN A 243 27.99 5.91 -11.46
C ASN A 243 28.03 5.93 -9.93
N GLN A 244 26.87 6.13 -9.29
CA GLN A 244 26.78 6.13 -7.82
C GLN A 244 27.01 4.71 -7.30
N ILE A 245 28.23 4.44 -6.86
CA ILE A 245 28.62 3.18 -6.21
C ILE A 245 28.16 3.27 -4.74
N GLY A 246 26.86 3.07 -4.53
CA GLY A 246 26.21 3.08 -3.23
C GLY A 246 24.84 2.40 -3.29
N PRO A 247 24.31 1.88 -2.17
CA PRO A 247 23.06 1.10 -2.17
C PRO A 247 21.79 1.94 -2.35
N LYS A 248 21.89 3.27 -2.38
CA LYS A 248 20.77 4.21 -2.48
C LYS A 248 21.24 5.44 -3.26
N ARG A 249 20.54 5.77 -4.34
CA ARG A 249 20.80 6.93 -5.21
C ARG A 249 19.79 8.05 -4.94
N SER A 250 20.24 9.30 -5.01
CA SER A 250 19.35 10.47 -5.00
C SER A 250 18.50 10.52 -6.27
N VAL A 251 17.23 10.89 -6.13
CA VAL A 251 16.28 10.96 -7.25
C VAL A 251 15.90 12.40 -7.58
N ILE A 252 15.78 12.72 -8.87
CA ILE A 252 15.36 14.03 -9.36
C ILE A 252 13.86 14.01 -9.69
N VAL A 253 13.13 15.00 -9.17
CA VAL A 253 11.70 15.20 -9.39
C VAL A 253 11.48 16.56 -10.03
N SER A 254 11.10 16.61 -11.30
CA SER A 254 10.78 17.89 -11.97
C SER A 254 9.29 18.23 -11.86
N VAL A 255 9.01 19.47 -11.44
CA VAL A 255 7.67 20.04 -11.39
C VAL A 255 7.31 20.63 -12.75
N ASP A 256 6.20 20.16 -13.28
CA ASP A 256 5.60 20.50 -14.57
C ASP A 256 6.39 20.09 -15.83
N ILE A 257 7.61 20.62 -15.96
CA ILE A 257 8.57 20.37 -17.05
C ILE A 257 9.98 20.39 -16.44
N PRO A 258 10.94 19.55 -16.91
CA PRO A 258 12.31 19.63 -16.43
C PRO A 258 12.97 20.95 -16.81
N SER A 259 13.55 21.65 -15.83
CA SER A 259 14.08 23.00 -16.03
C SER A 259 15.20 23.03 -17.08
N GLY A 260 15.04 23.91 -18.07
CA GLY A 260 15.94 24.04 -19.21
C GLY A 260 15.54 23.24 -20.45
N TRP A 261 14.57 22.32 -20.36
CA TRP A 261 14.00 21.67 -21.56
C TRP A 261 13.17 22.65 -22.39
N HIS A 262 13.09 22.42 -23.70
CA HIS A 262 12.11 23.09 -24.55
C HIS A 262 10.71 22.55 -24.25
N VAL A 263 9.73 23.44 -24.06
CA VAL A 263 8.37 23.08 -23.60
C VAL A 263 7.68 22.10 -24.54
N GLU A 264 7.98 22.15 -25.84
CA GLU A 264 7.35 21.29 -26.85
C GLU A 264 8.27 20.21 -27.42
N GLU A 265 9.58 20.49 -27.54
CA GLU A 265 10.54 19.57 -28.17
C GLU A 265 11.24 18.68 -27.13
N GLY A 266 11.19 19.05 -25.85
CA GLY A 266 11.84 18.39 -24.74
C GLY A 266 13.33 18.73 -24.66
N ASP A 267 14.14 17.73 -24.35
CA ASP A 267 15.60 17.84 -24.31
C ASP A 267 16.19 17.80 -25.73
N VAL A 268 16.39 18.97 -26.34
CA VAL A 268 16.75 19.11 -27.76
C VAL A 268 18.19 18.65 -28.03
N ASP A 269 19.13 18.95 -27.13
CA ASP A 269 20.55 18.59 -27.28
C ASP A 269 20.95 17.33 -26.49
N GLY A 270 20.05 16.82 -25.63
CA GLY A 270 20.30 15.63 -24.83
C GLY A 270 21.14 15.89 -23.56
N SER A 271 21.50 17.15 -23.29
CA SER A 271 22.30 17.58 -22.13
C SER A 271 21.46 18.08 -20.95
N GLY A 272 20.14 18.20 -21.11
CA GLY A 272 19.24 18.65 -20.06
C GLY A 272 19.12 17.68 -18.88
N ILE A 273 18.46 18.16 -17.81
CA ILE A 273 18.14 17.35 -16.61
C ILE A 273 17.43 16.07 -17.03
N LYS A 274 17.77 14.94 -16.41
CA LYS A 274 17.06 13.66 -16.57
C LYS A 274 16.31 13.36 -15.26
N PRO A 275 15.03 13.72 -15.13
CA PRO A 275 14.30 13.43 -13.91
C PRO A 275 14.01 11.92 -13.78
N ASP A 276 14.08 11.39 -12.57
CA ASP A 276 13.53 10.08 -12.22
C ASP A 276 11.98 10.15 -12.14
N MET A 277 11.45 11.32 -11.75
CA MET A 277 10.02 11.61 -11.73
C MET A 277 9.69 12.93 -12.42
N LEU A 278 8.65 12.95 -13.25
CA LEU A 278 8.04 14.16 -13.80
C LEU A 278 6.61 14.27 -13.27
N VAL A 279 6.25 15.40 -12.67
CA VAL A 279 4.86 15.69 -12.25
C VAL A 279 4.30 16.80 -13.13
N SER A 280 3.62 16.41 -14.21
CA SER A 280 2.94 17.37 -15.09
C SER A 280 1.67 17.91 -14.43
N LEU A 281 1.48 19.23 -14.45
CA LEU A 281 0.32 19.90 -13.86
C LEU A 281 -0.71 20.25 -14.95
N THR A 282 -2.00 20.15 -14.61
CA THR A 282 -3.17 20.40 -15.49
C THR A 282 -3.30 19.38 -16.63
N ALA A 283 -2.29 19.31 -17.50
CA ALA A 283 -2.07 18.29 -18.53
C ALA A 283 -0.56 18.29 -18.89
N PRO A 284 0.01 17.17 -19.38
CA PRO A 284 1.41 17.15 -19.79
C PRO A 284 1.66 18.10 -20.98
N LYS A 285 2.82 18.74 -21.01
CA LYS A 285 3.26 19.56 -22.16
C LYS A 285 4.02 18.70 -23.16
N LEU A 286 4.00 19.06 -24.45
CA LEU A 286 4.53 18.25 -25.55
C LEU A 286 5.97 17.72 -25.33
N GLY A 287 6.85 18.51 -24.70
CA GLY A 287 8.22 18.10 -24.37
C GLY A 287 8.29 16.91 -23.41
N ALA A 288 7.26 16.69 -22.59
CA ALA A 288 7.15 15.51 -21.72
C ALA A 288 7.06 14.19 -22.51
N LYS A 289 6.77 14.20 -23.83
CA LYS A 289 6.91 13.01 -24.70
C LYS A 289 8.35 12.51 -24.82
N LYS A 290 9.35 13.31 -24.44
CA LYS A 290 10.76 12.92 -24.34
C LYS A 290 11.17 12.41 -22.95
N PHE A 291 10.25 12.41 -21.98
CA PHE A 291 10.54 11.91 -20.64
C PHE A 291 10.81 10.41 -20.68
N GLY A 292 12.01 10.03 -20.21
CA GLY A 292 12.47 8.63 -20.15
C GLY A 292 12.65 8.09 -18.73
N GLY A 293 12.25 8.85 -17.70
CA GLY A 293 12.33 8.41 -16.31
C GLY A 293 11.26 7.38 -15.93
N PRO A 294 11.43 6.62 -14.84
CA PRO A 294 10.52 5.56 -14.44
C PRO A 294 9.13 6.04 -13.97
N HIS A 295 8.94 7.32 -13.66
CA HIS A 295 7.72 7.82 -13.00
C HIS A 295 7.16 9.12 -13.61
N HIS A 296 6.17 9.01 -14.48
CA HIS A 296 5.40 10.18 -14.94
C HIS A 296 4.07 10.25 -14.19
N PHE A 297 3.75 11.41 -13.63
CA PHE A 297 2.50 11.70 -12.94
C PHE A 297 1.79 12.89 -13.56
N LEU A 298 0.45 12.82 -13.54
CA LEU A 298 -0.44 13.94 -13.78
C LEU A 298 -0.97 14.42 -12.42
N GLY A 299 -0.78 15.71 -12.15
CA GLY A 299 -1.30 16.44 -11.00
C GLY A 299 -2.15 17.62 -11.42
N GLY A 300 -2.65 18.39 -10.44
CA GLY A 300 -3.55 19.51 -10.69
C GLY A 300 -4.97 19.04 -11.02
N ARG A 301 -5.56 18.26 -10.09
CA ARG A 301 -6.94 17.74 -10.18
C ARG A 301 -7.99 18.85 -9.97
N PHE A 302 -8.00 19.84 -10.85
CA PHE A 302 -8.93 20.98 -10.83
C PHE A 302 -9.47 21.34 -12.22
N VAL A 303 -9.04 20.66 -13.30
CA VAL A 303 -9.46 20.92 -14.69
C VAL A 303 -10.99 20.80 -14.83
N PRO A 304 -11.72 21.90 -15.14
CA PRO A 304 -13.17 21.84 -15.30
C PRO A 304 -13.56 21.12 -16.59
N PRO A 305 -14.72 20.42 -16.64
CA PRO A 305 -15.17 19.71 -17.84
C PRO A 305 -15.21 20.57 -19.11
N ALA A 306 -15.60 21.86 -19.00
CA ALA A 306 -15.62 22.79 -20.12
C ALA A 306 -14.23 23.10 -20.70
N ILE A 307 -13.16 23.06 -19.89
CA ILE A 307 -11.78 23.19 -20.37
C ILE A 307 -11.35 21.90 -21.08
N ALA A 308 -11.66 20.75 -20.47
CA ALA A 308 -11.35 19.45 -21.07
C ALA A 308 -12.06 19.25 -22.42
N GLU A 309 -13.31 19.70 -22.56
CA GLU A 309 -14.05 19.69 -23.82
C GLU A 309 -13.47 20.67 -24.85
N LYS A 310 -13.26 21.94 -24.46
CA LYS A 310 -12.73 23.00 -25.35
C LYS A 310 -11.38 22.61 -25.98
N TYR A 311 -10.46 22.08 -25.17
CA TYR A 311 -9.12 21.68 -25.60
C TYR A 311 -8.98 20.19 -25.93
N LYS A 312 -10.09 19.43 -25.94
CA LYS A 312 -10.14 17.98 -26.25
C LYS A 312 -9.11 17.18 -25.41
N LEU A 313 -9.07 17.46 -24.12
CA LEU A 313 -8.14 16.84 -23.18
C LEU A 313 -8.63 15.43 -22.81
N ILE A 314 -7.89 14.43 -23.27
CA ILE A 314 -8.02 13.05 -22.81
C ILE A 314 -7.16 12.94 -21.55
N LEU A 315 -7.80 13.03 -20.39
CA LEU A 315 -7.16 12.91 -19.08
C LEU A 315 -7.65 11.64 -18.38
N PRO A 316 -6.77 10.89 -17.69
CA PRO A 316 -7.17 9.72 -16.92
C PRO A 316 -8.06 10.09 -15.73
N ALA A 317 -8.92 9.15 -15.32
CA ALA A 317 -9.68 9.29 -14.08
C ALA A 317 -8.75 9.16 -12.86
N TYR A 318 -8.75 10.18 -11.99
CA TYR A 318 -8.00 10.15 -10.74
C TYR A 318 -8.63 9.17 -9.74
N PRO A 319 -7.87 8.23 -9.14
CA PRO A 319 -8.41 7.21 -8.26
C PRO A 319 -8.89 7.80 -6.93
N GLY A 320 -10.16 7.56 -6.57
CA GLY A 320 -10.74 7.99 -5.30
C GLY A 320 -10.55 9.48 -5.04
N THR A 321 -9.92 9.83 -3.92
CA THR A 321 -9.57 11.20 -3.50
C THR A 321 -8.14 11.62 -3.85
N SER A 322 -7.42 10.85 -4.67
CA SER A 322 -6.03 11.18 -5.03
C SER A 322 -5.93 12.52 -5.79
N MET A 323 -4.90 13.30 -5.48
CA MET A 323 -4.57 14.54 -6.19
C MET A 323 -3.59 14.32 -7.36
N CYS A 324 -3.05 13.11 -7.49
CA CYS A 324 -2.17 12.69 -8.57
C CYS A 324 -2.65 11.36 -9.18
N VAL A 325 -2.24 11.10 -10.41
CA VAL A 325 -2.44 9.81 -11.09
C VAL A 325 -1.25 9.53 -11.99
N ARG A 326 -0.71 8.31 -11.92
CA ARG A 326 0.40 7.89 -12.77
C ARG A 326 -0.03 7.84 -14.23
N ILE A 327 0.80 8.38 -15.11
CA ILE A 327 0.62 8.35 -16.57
C ILE A 327 1.87 7.77 -17.25
N GLY A 328 1.79 7.54 -18.56
CA GLY A 328 2.87 6.88 -19.30
C GLY A 328 3.01 5.38 -18.98
N LYS A 329 4.07 4.77 -19.50
CA LYS A 329 4.29 3.32 -19.40
C LYS A 329 4.74 2.95 -17.98
N PRO A 330 4.19 1.90 -17.36
CA PRO A 330 4.71 1.40 -16.09
C PRO A 330 6.19 1.00 -16.28
N PRO A 331 7.06 1.24 -15.28
CA PRO A 331 8.47 0.90 -15.40
C PRO A 331 8.63 -0.60 -15.64
N GLN A 332 9.57 -0.96 -16.52
CA GLN A 332 9.92 -2.36 -16.75
C GLN A 332 10.70 -2.87 -15.54
N ILE A 333 9.98 -3.42 -14.56
CA ILE A 333 10.56 -3.95 -13.33
C ILE A 333 11.36 -5.21 -13.65
N ASP A 334 12.66 -5.21 -13.35
CA ASP A 334 13.41 -6.45 -13.20
C ASP A 334 12.91 -7.18 -11.94
N ILE A 335 12.19 -8.29 -12.15
CA ILE A 335 11.67 -9.16 -11.10
C ILE A 335 12.80 -9.64 -10.17
N SER A 336 14.03 -9.77 -10.66
CA SER A 336 15.18 -10.18 -9.87
C SER A 336 15.62 -9.15 -8.82
N ALA A 337 15.27 -7.87 -9.05
CA ALA A 337 15.61 -6.72 -8.21
C ALA A 337 14.57 -6.43 -7.11
N LEU A 338 13.39 -7.08 -7.12
CA LEU A 338 12.34 -6.97 -6.08
C LEU A 338 12.74 -7.68 -4.75
N ARG A 339 14.00 -7.56 -4.33
CA ARG A 339 14.54 -8.22 -3.13
C ARG A 339 14.41 -7.30 -1.92
N GLU A 340 13.30 -7.45 -1.21
CA GLU A 340 13.15 -6.85 0.11
C GLU A 340 14.01 -7.57 1.16
N ASN A 341 14.59 -6.79 2.07
CA ASN A 341 15.28 -7.29 3.25
C ASN A 341 14.30 -7.32 4.43
N TYR A 342 13.83 -8.51 4.80
CA TYR A 342 12.96 -8.68 5.95
C TYR A 342 13.63 -8.18 7.24
N ILE A 343 12.91 -7.36 8.00
CA ILE A 343 13.31 -6.91 9.35
C ILE A 343 12.23 -7.41 10.30
N SER A 344 12.54 -8.46 11.05
CA SER A 344 11.65 -9.04 12.05
C SER A 344 12.44 -9.35 13.34
N PRO A 345 11.78 -9.55 14.49
CA PRO A 345 12.40 -10.20 15.63
C PRO A 345 12.87 -11.62 15.29
N GLU A 346 13.95 -12.09 15.92
CA GLU A 346 14.39 -13.48 15.86
C GLU A 346 13.35 -14.41 16.52
N PHE A 347 13.06 -15.57 15.91
CA PHE A 347 12.11 -16.55 16.44
C PHE A 347 12.84 -17.82 16.94
N LEU A 348 13.31 -17.75 18.17
CA LEU A 348 14.21 -18.72 18.81
C LEU A 348 13.48 -19.95 19.38
N GLU A 349 14.22 -21.03 19.65
CA GLU A 349 13.66 -22.33 20.08
C GLU A 349 12.85 -22.25 21.39
N ASP A 350 13.29 -21.39 22.33
CA ASP A 350 12.66 -21.17 23.63
C ASP A 350 11.39 -20.30 23.58
N GLN A 351 11.11 -19.68 22.43
CA GLN A 351 9.91 -18.90 22.17
C GLN A 351 8.79 -19.72 21.49
N VAL A 352 9.07 -20.97 21.11
CA VAL A 352 8.10 -21.83 20.41
C VAL A 352 7.22 -22.55 21.41
N GLU A 353 5.90 -22.36 21.30
CA GLU A 353 4.91 -23.06 22.11
C GLU A 353 4.93 -24.58 21.89
N ALA A 354 4.82 -25.33 22.98
CA ALA A 354 4.80 -26.79 22.94
C ALA A 354 3.53 -27.37 22.28
N ASP A 355 2.42 -26.62 22.27
CA ASP A 355 1.22 -26.93 21.48
C ASP A 355 1.18 -26.06 20.21
N PRO A 356 1.32 -26.65 19.02
CA PRO A 356 1.28 -25.92 17.75
C PRO A 356 -0.01 -25.15 17.50
N ILE A 357 -1.15 -25.55 18.11
CA ILE A 357 -2.39 -24.77 18.00
C ILE A 357 -2.30 -23.49 18.82
N ASN A 358 -1.64 -23.51 19.98
CA ASN A 358 -1.40 -22.29 20.75
C ASN A 358 -0.36 -21.40 20.06
N GLN A 359 0.69 -21.97 19.44
CA GLN A 359 1.60 -21.21 18.58
C GLN A 359 0.85 -20.47 17.45
N PHE A 360 -0.09 -21.16 16.78
CA PHE A 360 -0.91 -20.55 15.75
C PHE A 360 -1.79 -19.43 16.31
N ARG A 361 -2.46 -19.64 17.45
CA ARG A 361 -3.30 -18.60 18.09
C ARG A 361 -2.50 -17.35 18.41
N ASN A 362 -1.35 -17.48 19.06
CA ASN A 362 -0.50 -16.34 19.40
C ASN A 362 -0.14 -15.51 18.16
N TRP A 363 0.27 -16.15 17.06
CA TRP A 363 0.59 -15.43 15.81
C TRP A 363 -0.63 -14.89 15.07
N PHE A 364 -1.79 -15.53 15.19
CA PHE A 364 -3.05 -15.05 14.63
C PHE A 364 -3.57 -13.81 15.37
N ASP A 365 -3.42 -13.79 16.70
CA ASP A 365 -3.74 -12.64 17.55
C ASP A 365 -2.78 -11.47 17.29
N ASP A 366 -1.48 -11.73 17.06
CA ASP A 366 -0.53 -10.72 16.57
C ASP A 366 -0.97 -10.11 15.22
N ALA A 367 -1.42 -10.95 14.28
CA ALA A 367 -1.91 -10.51 12.97
C ALA A 367 -3.19 -9.65 13.06
N LEU A 368 -4.06 -9.94 14.04
CA LEU A 368 -5.21 -9.10 14.38
C LEU A 368 -4.79 -7.78 15.03
N ALA A 369 -3.86 -7.81 16.00
CA ALA A 369 -3.36 -6.64 16.71
C ALA A 369 -2.61 -5.66 15.79
N ALA A 370 -1.89 -6.18 14.79
CA ALA A 370 -1.25 -5.40 13.73
C ALA A 370 -2.24 -4.78 12.71
N GLY A 371 -3.54 -5.09 12.80
CA GLY A 371 -4.57 -4.55 11.91
C GLY A 371 -4.45 -5.04 10.46
N LEU A 372 -3.86 -6.22 10.23
CA LEU A 372 -3.71 -6.77 8.88
C LEU A 372 -5.07 -6.97 8.20
N LYS A 373 -5.09 -6.85 6.88
CA LYS A 373 -6.31 -7.06 6.09
C LYS A 373 -6.61 -8.57 5.97
N GLU A 374 -7.79 -8.98 6.42
CA GLU A 374 -8.29 -10.36 6.35
C GLU A 374 -7.27 -11.42 6.87
N PRO A 375 -6.79 -11.33 8.13
CA PRO A 375 -5.75 -12.23 8.65
C PRO A 375 -6.21 -13.69 8.72
N ASN A 376 -7.52 -13.93 8.64
CA ASN A 376 -8.13 -15.25 8.55
C ASN A 376 -8.24 -15.80 7.11
N ALA A 377 -7.71 -15.11 6.11
CA ALA A 377 -7.58 -15.64 4.75
C ALA A 377 -6.45 -16.67 4.68
N MET A 378 -6.73 -17.82 4.05
CA MET A 378 -5.77 -18.90 3.87
C MET A 378 -5.87 -19.52 2.47
N ALA A 379 -4.74 -19.91 1.89
CA ALA A 379 -4.74 -20.69 0.66
C ALA A 379 -5.06 -22.16 0.98
N LEU A 380 -6.19 -22.67 0.49
CA LEU A 380 -6.56 -24.09 0.55
C LEU A 380 -5.98 -24.83 -0.66
N SER A 381 -5.01 -25.70 -0.40
CA SER A 381 -4.35 -26.55 -1.39
C SER A 381 -4.82 -28.00 -1.28
N THR A 382 -5.24 -28.58 -2.40
CA THR A 382 -5.86 -29.91 -2.50
C THR A 382 -5.48 -30.58 -3.82
N VAL A 383 -5.62 -31.90 -3.89
CA VAL A 383 -5.21 -32.75 -5.02
C VAL A 383 -6.27 -33.82 -5.24
N GLY A 384 -6.85 -33.93 -6.44
CA GLY A 384 -7.81 -34.99 -6.79
C GLY A 384 -7.12 -36.30 -7.22
N LYS A 385 -7.88 -37.27 -7.76
CA LYS A 385 -7.31 -38.53 -8.29
C LYS A 385 -6.35 -38.34 -9.47
N ASP A 386 -6.41 -37.20 -10.17
CA ASP A 386 -5.52 -36.88 -11.27
C ASP A 386 -4.11 -36.44 -10.83
N GLY A 387 -3.86 -36.34 -9.52
CA GLY A 387 -2.58 -35.95 -8.94
C GLY A 387 -2.23 -34.47 -9.12
N LYS A 388 -3.12 -33.64 -9.67
CA LYS A 388 -2.83 -32.22 -9.94
C LYS A 388 -3.18 -31.35 -8.73
N PRO A 389 -2.21 -30.65 -8.13
CA PRO A 389 -2.51 -29.69 -7.08
C PRO A 389 -3.28 -28.50 -7.64
N SER A 390 -4.20 -27.99 -6.84
CA SER A 390 -4.80 -26.68 -7.04
C SER A 390 -4.79 -25.90 -5.73
N SER A 391 -4.81 -24.57 -5.79
CA SER A 391 -4.85 -23.69 -4.62
C SER A 391 -5.84 -22.56 -4.86
N ARG A 392 -6.53 -22.11 -3.81
CA ARG A 392 -7.34 -20.86 -3.84
C ARG A 392 -7.46 -20.28 -2.43
N MET A 393 -7.67 -18.98 -2.32
CA MET A 393 -8.01 -18.37 -1.03
C MET A 393 -9.40 -18.82 -0.56
N VAL A 394 -9.50 -19.15 0.73
CA VAL A 394 -10.72 -19.34 1.50
C VAL A 394 -10.54 -18.62 2.85
N LEU A 395 -11.63 -18.44 3.59
CA LEU A 395 -11.58 -17.83 4.92
C LEU A 395 -11.68 -18.92 5.99
N LEU A 396 -10.76 -18.90 6.95
CA LEU A 396 -10.91 -19.60 8.23
C LEU A 396 -12.12 -19.01 8.98
N LYS A 397 -12.94 -19.89 9.54
CA LYS A 397 -14.20 -19.55 10.25
C LYS A 397 -14.35 -20.21 11.61
N GLY A 398 -13.56 -21.24 11.90
CA GLY A 398 -13.42 -21.81 13.24
C GLY A 398 -12.00 -22.34 13.46
N LEU A 399 -11.52 -22.19 14.69
CA LEU A 399 -10.31 -22.83 15.19
C LEU A 399 -10.57 -23.29 16.62
N ASP A 400 -10.58 -24.59 16.83
CA ASP A 400 -10.73 -25.21 18.15
C ASP A 400 -9.59 -26.23 18.37
N LYS A 401 -9.73 -27.08 19.40
CA LYS A 401 -8.76 -28.14 19.69
C LYS A 401 -8.72 -29.24 18.61
N ASP A 402 -9.78 -29.42 17.83
CA ASP A 402 -9.91 -30.54 16.89
C ASP A 402 -9.43 -30.12 15.50
N GLY A 403 -9.54 -28.83 15.12
CA GLY A 403 -8.76 -28.27 14.01
C GLY A 403 -9.29 -26.98 13.39
N PHE A 404 -9.01 -26.83 12.09
CA PHE A 404 -9.27 -25.63 11.29
C PHE A 404 -10.53 -25.82 10.44
N VAL A 405 -11.50 -24.92 10.57
CA VAL A 405 -12.82 -25.01 9.90
C VAL A 405 -13.03 -23.90 8.88
N TRP A 406 -13.47 -24.28 7.68
CA TRP A 406 -13.90 -23.37 6.61
C TRP A 406 -15.15 -23.91 5.91
N TYR A 407 -15.84 -23.04 5.17
CA TYR A 407 -17.13 -23.37 4.54
C TYR A 407 -17.07 -23.15 3.02
N THR A 408 -17.70 -24.04 2.26
CA THR A 408 -17.67 -24.03 0.79
C THR A 408 -18.86 -24.78 0.20
N ASN A 409 -19.08 -24.59 -1.11
CA ASN A 409 -19.88 -25.52 -1.89
C ASN A 409 -19.12 -26.86 -2.08
N TYR A 410 -19.77 -27.98 -1.77
CA TYR A 410 -19.28 -29.36 -1.90
C TYR A 410 -19.15 -29.84 -3.36
N GLU A 411 -19.86 -29.22 -4.29
CA GLU A 411 -19.77 -29.44 -5.75
C GLU A 411 -18.72 -28.54 -6.42
N SER A 412 -18.04 -27.68 -5.65
CA SER A 412 -16.88 -26.95 -6.17
C SER A 412 -15.73 -27.91 -6.47
N ARG A 413 -14.80 -27.49 -7.33
CA ARG A 413 -13.56 -28.27 -7.60
C ARG A 413 -12.87 -28.74 -6.31
N LYS A 414 -12.84 -27.89 -5.27
CA LYS A 414 -12.28 -28.22 -3.95
C LYS A 414 -13.06 -29.30 -3.21
N GLY A 415 -14.40 -29.24 -3.26
CA GLY A 415 -15.26 -30.25 -2.63
C GLY A 415 -15.13 -31.62 -3.30
N HIS A 416 -15.04 -31.64 -4.63
CA HIS A 416 -14.73 -32.86 -5.39
C HIS A 416 -13.35 -33.42 -5.06
N GLU A 417 -12.27 -32.62 -5.16
CA GLU A 417 -10.91 -33.05 -4.79
C GLU A 417 -10.85 -33.63 -3.36
N LEU A 418 -11.49 -32.98 -2.38
CA LEU A 418 -11.57 -33.46 -0.98
C LEU A 418 -12.41 -34.72 -0.80
N SER A 419 -13.44 -34.95 -1.63
CA SER A 419 -14.24 -36.17 -1.61
C SER A 419 -13.47 -37.38 -2.16
N GLU A 420 -12.50 -37.14 -3.03
CA GLU A 420 -11.64 -38.16 -3.62
C GLU A 420 -10.39 -38.45 -2.80
N ASN A 421 -9.82 -37.40 -2.20
CA ASN A 421 -8.61 -37.42 -1.41
C ASN A 421 -8.81 -36.49 -0.19
N PRO A 422 -9.18 -37.04 0.98
CA PRO A 422 -9.52 -36.27 2.16
C PRO A 422 -8.27 -35.75 2.90
N ARG A 423 -7.40 -35.02 2.19
CA ARG A 423 -6.19 -34.36 2.70
C ARG A 423 -6.06 -32.98 2.08
N ALA A 424 -5.56 -32.02 2.86
CA ALA A 424 -5.26 -30.68 2.37
C ALA A 424 -4.02 -30.09 3.05
N SER A 425 -3.52 -29.01 2.43
CA SER A 425 -2.59 -28.07 3.06
C SER A 425 -3.23 -26.70 3.10
N LEU A 426 -3.16 -26.04 4.26
CA LEU A 426 -3.56 -24.66 4.47
C LEU A 426 -2.29 -23.82 4.58
N LEU A 427 -2.28 -22.66 3.92
CA LEU A 427 -1.19 -21.68 4.04
C LEU A 427 -1.75 -20.32 4.42
N PHE A 428 -1.30 -19.80 5.55
CA PHE A 428 -1.49 -18.43 5.99
C PHE A 428 -0.21 -17.65 5.67
N TYR A 429 -0.36 -16.45 5.11
CA TYR A 429 0.73 -15.53 4.82
C TYR A 429 0.34 -14.14 5.34
N TRP A 430 1.13 -13.63 6.28
CA TRP A 430 0.95 -12.35 6.94
C TRP A 430 2.16 -11.48 6.58
N ASP A 431 2.07 -10.85 5.42
CA ASP A 431 3.10 -10.02 4.80
C ASP A 431 3.59 -8.90 5.74
N GLY A 432 2.67 -8.14 6.34
CA GLY A 432 3.01 -7.07 7.29
C GLY A 432 3.71 -7.51 8.58
N LEU A 433 3.78 -8.81 8.87
CA LEU A 433 4.56 -9.41 9.96
C LEU A 433 5.71 -10.29 9.47
N ASN A 434 5.90 -10.40 8.15
CA ASN A 434 6.83 -11.32 7.50
C ASN A 434 6.65 -12.79 7.95
N ARG A 435 5.42 -13.22 8.23
CA ARG A 435 5.14 -14.56 8.80
C ARG A 435 4.37 -15.46 7.82
N GLN A 436 4.66 -16.75 7.91
CA GLN A 436 3.88 -17.80 7.24
C GLN A 436 3.60 -18.94 8.23
N VAL A 437 2.41 -19.53 8.13
CA VAL A 437 2.10 -20.82 8.75
C VAL A 437 1.53 -21.78 7.71
N ARG A 438 2.17 -22.94 7.53
CA ARG A 438 1.61 -24.06 6.76
C ARG A 438 1.05 -25.10 7.73
N VAL A 439 -0.15 -25.60 7.45
CA VAL A 439 -0.82 -26.64 8.23
C VAL A 439 -1.27 -27.76 7.31
N GLU A 440 -0.94 -29.01 7.62
CA GLU A 440 -1.29 -30.18 6.80
C GLU A 440 -2.01 -31.23 7.63
N GLY A 441 -2.96 -31.95 7.01
CA GLY A 441 -3.68 -33.02 7.68
C GLY A 441 -4.86 -33.60 6.89
N PRO A 442 -5.50 -34.66 7.43
CA PRO A 442 -6.77 -35.17 6.91
C PRO A 442 -7.90 -34.16 7.07
N VAL A 443 -8.88 -34.25 6.18
CA VAL A 443 -10.04 -33.35 6.11
C VAL A 443 -11.33 -34.14 6.16
N GLN A 444 -12.26 -33.72 7.01
CA GLN A 444 -13.60 -34.29 7.13
C GLN A 444 -14.66 -33.20 7.00
N LYS A 445 -15.89 -33.57 6.63
CA LYS A 445 -17.04 -32.64 6.74
C LYS A 445 -17.36 -32.41 8.22
N VAL A 446 -17.79 -31.20 8.57
CA VAL A 446 -18.39 -30.93 9.89
C VAL A 446 -19.82 -31.49 9.95
N PRO A 447 -20.42 -31.69 11.14
CA PRO A 447 -21.82 -32.07 11.26
C PRO A 447 -22.75 -31.12 10.49
N ASP A 448 -23.91 -31.62 10.04
CA ASP A 448 -24.83 -30.78 9.26
C ASP A 448 -25.41 -29.66 10.14
N GLU A 449 -25.58 -29.92 11.43
CA GLU A 449 -25.99 -28.97 12.46
C GLU A 449 -24.97 -27.82 12.65
N GLU A 450 -23.66 -28.13 12.65
CA GLU A 450 -22.60 -27.10 12.68
C GLU A 450 -22.64 -26.24 11.41
N SER A 451 -22.90 -26.88 10.26
CA SER A 451 -23.10 -26.18 8.98
C SER A 451 -24.36 -25.31 8.95
N GLU A 452 -25.46 -25.78 9.54
CA GLU A 452 -26.74 -25.05 9.64
C GLU A 452 -26.59 -23.80 10.53
N GLN A 453 -26.00 -23.97 11.72
CA GLN A 453 -25.75 -22.88 12.66
C GLN A 453 -24.86 -21.78 12.04
N TYR A 454 -23.76 -22.15 11.38
CA TYR A 454 -22.92 -21.19 10.69
C TYR A 454 -23.55 -20.63 9.41
N PHE A 455 -24.44 -21.35 8.73
CA PHE A 455 -25.19 -20.79 7.59
C PHE A 455 -26.08 -19.63 8.05
N HIS A 456 -26.85 -19.83 9.12
CA HIS A 456 -27.81 -18.83 9.64
C HIS A 456 -27.14 -17.64 10.33
N SER A 457 -25.92 -17.77 10.85
CA SER A 457 -25.17 -16.64 11.42
C SER A 457 -24.65 -15.66 10.37
N ARG A 458 -24.69 -16.00 9.07
CA ARG A 458 -24.24 -15.13 7.97
C ARG A 458 -25.32 -14.11 7.61
N PRO A 459 -24.95 -12.90 7.12
CA PRO A 459 -25.92 -11.93 6.59
C PRO A 459 -26.81 -12.54 5.50
N ARG A 460 -28.09 -12.12 5.40
CA ARG A 460 -29.07 -12.72 4.46
C ARG A 460 -28.59 -12.74 3.00
N GLY A 461 -27.98 -11.67 2.51
CA GLY A 461 -27.39 -11.65 1.16
C GLY A 461 -26.27 -12.67 0.94
N SER A 462 -25.52 -13.03 2.00
CA SER A 462 -24.54 -14.13 1.96
C SER A 462 -25.19 -15.51 1.96
N GLN A 463 -26.33 -15.67 2.65
CA GLN A 463 -27.14 -16.90 2.62
C GLN A 463 -27.69 -17.13 1.20
N ILE A 464 -28.32 -16.11 0.60
CA ILE A 464 -28.80 -16.12 -0.80
C ILE A 464 -27.64 -16.37 -1.77
N GLY A 465 -26.53 -15.64 -1.63
CA GLY A 465 -25.35 -15.81 -2.48
C GLY A 465 -24.77 -17.23 -2.46
N ALA A 466 -24.92 -17.99 -1.36
CA ALA A 466 -24.51 -19.39 -1.28
C ALA A 466 -25.48 -20.37 -1.96
N ILE A 467 -26.75 -20.00 -2.16
CA ILE A 467 -27.72 -20.76 -2.98
C ILE A 467 -27.43 -20.54 -4.47
N VAL A 468 -27.28 -19.28 -4.88
CA VAL A 468 -27.10 -18.87 -6.28
C VAL A 468 -25.73 -19.28 -6.83
N SER A 469 -24.66 -19.18 -6.02
CA SER A 469 -23.29 -19.40 -6.48
C SER A 469 -22.93 -20.88 -6.61
N LYS A 470 -23.34 -21.49 -7.73
CA LYS A 470 -22.82 -22.78 -8.20
C LYS A 470 -21.34 -22.63 -8.55
N GLN A 471 -20.47 -22.87 -7.56
CA GLN A 471 -19.04 -22.61 -7.68
C GLN A 471 -18.38 -23.66 -8.58
N SER A 472 -17.47 -23.21 -9.46
CA SER A 472 -16.78 -24.06 -10.46
C SER A 472 -17.65 -24.56 -11.64
N THR A 473 -18.86 -24.03 -11.85
CA THR A 473 -19.64 -24.24 -13.09
C THR A 473 -19.62 -23.01 -13.99
N VAL A 474 -19.60 -23.20 -15.32
CA VAL A 474 -19.78 -22.11 -16.29
C VAL A 474 -21.22 -21.63 -16.25
N VAL A 475 -21.42 -20.30 -16.22
CA VAL A 475 -22.75 -19.66 -16.28
C VAL A 475 -22.89 -18.82 -17.55
N PRO A 476 -24.09 -18.71 -18.18
CA PRO A 476 -24.27 -17.98 -19.44
C PRO A 476 -23.95 -16.48 -19.36
N GLY A 477 -24.00 -15.89 -18.16
CA GLY A 477 -23.60 -14.51 -17.93
C GLY A 477 -23.95 -14.03 -16.52
N ARG A 478 -23.37 -12.89 -16.12
CA ARG A 478 -23.58 -12.30 -14.79
C ARG A 478 -25.03 -11.92 -14.50
N HIS A 479 -25.82 -11.64 -15.55
CA HIS A 479 -27.25 -11.31 -15.43
C HIS A 479 -28.07 -12.46 -14.83
N VAL A 480 -27.72 -13.73 -15.12
CA VAL A 480 -28.42 -14.91 -14.57
C VAL A 480 -28.28 -14.95 -13.05
N LEU A 481 -27.07 -14.70 -12.54
CA LEU A 481 -26.80 -14.66 -11.09
C LEU A 481 -27.56 -13.53 -10.40
N TYR A 482 -27.68 -12.35 -11.04
CA TYR A 482 -28.48 -11.25 -10.49
C TYR A 482 -29.98 -11.55 -10.51
N GLN A 483 -30.48 -12.22 -11.55
CA GLN A 483 -31.88 -12.63 -11.61
C GLN A 483 -32.20 -13.64 -10.51
N GLU A 484 -31.45 -14.75 -10.41
CA GLU A 484 -31.63 -15.76 -9.36
C GLU A 484 -31.48 -15.15 -7.95
N TYR A 485 -30.54 -14.21 -7.76
CA TYR A 485 -30.39 -13.48 -6.49
C TYR A 485 -31.63 -12.64 -6.16
N ASN A 486 -32.14 -11.84 -7.11
CA ASN A 486 -33.30 -10.98 -6.90
C ASN A 486 -34.59 -11.79 -6.66
N GLU A 487 -34.77 -12.91 -7.37
CA GLU A 487 -35.89 -13.83 -7.17
C GLU A 487 -35.90 -14.43 -5.75
N LEU A 488 -34.72 -14.83 -5.23
CA LEU A 488 -34.60 -15.33 -3.87
C LEU A 488 -34.70 -14.21 -2.81
N GLU A 489 -34.19 -13.02 -3.09
CA GLU A 489 -34.32 -11.86 -2.20
C GLU A 489 -35.79 -11.45 -2.04
N GLN A 490 -36.57 -11.43 -3.13
CA GLN A 490 -38.02 -11.23 -3.11
C GLN A 490 -38.74 -12.37 -2.38
N LYS A 491 -38.40 -13.63 -2.69
CA LYS A 491 -39.01 -14.82 -2.06
C LYS A 491 -38.88 -14.82 -0.54
N TYR A 492 -37.76 -14.32 -0.01
CA TYR A 492 -37.48 -14.26 1.42
C TYR A 492 -37.53 -12.82 1.98
N ALA A 493 -38.25 -11.90 1.32
CA ALA A 493 -38.39 -10.51 1.75
C ALA A 493 -39.27 -10.34 3.00
N ASP A 494 -40.12 -11.32 3.30
CA ASP A 494 -40.97 -11.41 4.50
C ASP A 494 -40.18 -11.68 5.80
N GLY A 495 -38.86 -11.91 5.70
CA GLY A 495 -37.99 -12.26 6.82
C GLY A 495 -37.95 -13.75 7.14
N SER A 496 -38.63 -14.61 6.35
CA SER A 496 -38.62 -16.06 6.54
C SER A 496 -37.21 -16.67 6.53
N LEU A 497 -37.09 -17.87 7.12
CA LEU A 497 -35.81 -18.58 7.25
C LEU A 497 -35.35 -19.10 5.89
N ILE A 498 -34.12 -18.75 5.49
CA ILE A 498 -33.52 -19.21 4.24
C ILE A 498 -32.85 -20.57 4.53
N PRO A 499 -33.30 -21.69 3.94
CA PRO A 499 -32.72 -23.00 4.23
C PRO A 499 -31.29 -23.14 3.68
N LYS A 500 -30.42 -23.83 4.41
CA LYS A 500 -29.07 -24.17 3.92
C LYS A 500 -29.14 -25.09 2.69
N PRO A 501 -28.36 -24.83 1.63
CA PRO A 501 -28.22 -25.77 0.51
C PRO A 501 -27.61 -27.11 0.94
N LYS A 502 -28.12 -28.23 0.40
CA LYS A 502 -27.54 -29.58 0.65
C LYS A 502 -26.10 -29.72 0.11
N ASN A 503 -25.77 -28.98 -0.95
CA ASN A 503 -24.43 -28.90 -1.53
C ASN A 503 -23.52 -27.88 -0.81
N TRP A 504 -23.89 -27.34 0.35
CA TRP A 504 -23.08 -26.36 1.07
C TRP A 504 -22.89 -26.75 2.54
N GLY A 505 -21.66 -26.56 3.04
CA GLY A 505 -21.34 -26.78 4.45
C GLY A 505 -19.85 -26.66 4.76
N GLY A 506 -19.49 -27.08 5.96
CA GLY A 506 -18.14 -26.95 6.50
C GLY A 506 -17.24 -28.16 6.23
N TYR A 507 -15.96 -27.88 6.12
CA TYR A 507 -14.88 -28.85 6.24
C TYR A 507 -13.99 -28.49 7.42
N ARG A 508 -13.42 -29.51 8.05
CA ARG A 508 -12.48 -29.43 9.16
C ARG A 508 -11.21 -30.17 8.78
N LEU A 509 -10.08 -29.49 8.80
CA LEU A 509 -8.76 -30.11 8.74
C LEU A 509 -8.30 -30.41 10.16
N THR A 510 -8.05 -31.68 10.46
CA THR A 510 -7.42 -32.11 11.72
C THR A 510 -5.91 -32.08 11.50
N PRO A 511 -5.17 -31.13 12.11
CA PRO A 511 -3.78 -30.92 11.77
C PRO A 511 -2.89 -32.07 12.26
N GLN A 512 -1.97 -32.52 11.40
CA GLN A 512 -0.91 -33.49 11.70
C GLN A 512 0.49 -32.86 11.66
N LEU A 513 0.63 -31.74 10.95
CA LEU A 513 1.91 -31.05 10.78
C LEU A 513 1.69 -29.55 10.70
N PHE A 514 2.53 -28.80 11.41
CA PHE A 514 2.65 -27.36 11.31
C PHE A 514 4.07 -26.99 10.87
N GLU A 515 4.19 -26.02 9.98
CA GLU A 515 5.45 -25.31 9.70
C GLU A 515 5.24 -23.82 9.98
N PHE A 516 5.98 -23.29 10.97
CA PHE A 516 6.04 -21.87 11.27
C PHE A 516 7.29 -21.28 10.60
N TRP A 517 7.14 -20.12 9.97
CA TRP A 517 8.21 -19.43 9.23
C TRP A 517 8.21 -17.93 9.55
N GLN A 518 9.39 -17.39 9.82
CA GLN A 518 9.62 -15.95 10.07
C GLN A 518 10.63 -15.38 9.05
N GLY A 519 10.27 -14.25 8.45
CA GLY A 519 11.12 -13.48 7.54
C GLY A 519 12.32 -12.88 8.26
N GLN A 520 13.55 -13.18 7.84
CA GLN A 520 14.77 -12.64 8.43
C GLN A 520 15.68 -11.99 7.38
N LYS A 521 16.59 -11.13 7.86
CA LYS A 521 17.63 -10.48 7.06
C LYS A 521 18.44 -11.51 6.29
N SER A 522 18.87 -11.16 5.08
CA SER A 522 19.66 -12.03 4.19
C SER A 522 19.03 -13.40 3.88
N ARG A 523 17.72 -13.57 4.13
CA ARG A 523 16.96 -14.81 3.98
C ARG A 523 17.38 -15.98 4.89
N LEU A 524 18.03 -15.68 6.03
CA LEU A 524 18.34 -16.65 7.08
C LEU A 524 17.11 -16.91 7.97
N HIS A 525 16.06 -17.44 7.35
CA HIS A 525 14.73 -17.57 7.94
C HIS A 525 14.62 -18.59 9.07
N ASP A 526 13.97 -18.20 10.16
CA ASP A 526 13.57 -19.15 11.21
C ASP A 526 12.48 -20.06 10.67
N ARG A 527 12.64 -21.38 10.87
CA ARG A 527 11.66 -22.39 10.45
C ARG A 527 11.55 -23.51 11.46
N TRP A 528 10.35 -23.68 12.01
CA TRP A 528 10.02 -24.70 12.99
C TRP A 528 8.95 -25.65 12.45
N LEU A 529 9.29 -26.94 12.41
CA LEU A 529 8.38 -28.00 12.01
C LEU A 529 7.88 -28.76 13.24
N LEU A 530 6.59 -28.65 13.53
CA LEU A 530 5.96 -29.26 14.70
C LEU A 530 4.93 -30.33 14.25
N PRO A 531 5.22 -31.63 14.45
CA PRO A 531 4.22 -32.67 14.23
C PRO A 531 3.19 -32.65 15.36
N ARG A 532 1.92 -32.89 15.04
CA ARG A 532 0.88 -33.14 16.03
C ARG A 532 0.75 -34.65 16.27
N LEU A 533 0.92 -35.06 17.52
CA LEU A 533 0.79 -36.45 17.99
C LEU A 533 -0.67 -36.82 18.27
#